data_AF-A0AAD9TEY4-F1
#
_entry.id   AF-A0AAD9TEY4-F1
#
_cell.length_a   1.000
_cell.length_b   1.000
_cell.length_c   1.000
_cell.angle_alpha   90.00
_cell.angle_beta   90.00
_cell.angle_gamma   90.00
#
_symmetry.space_group_name_H-M   'P 1'
#
loop_
_entity.id
_entity.type
_entity.pdbx_description
1 polymer ?
#
loop_
_entity_poly.entity_id
_entity_poly.type
_entity_poly.pdbx_seq_one_letter_code
_entity_poly.pdbx_strand_id
1 'polypeptide(L)'
;MWSDLIMEFDLNNNELLQHLYEISESWVPLYLRDIFYAGMSTIGRNKGVNAFFNEFVSPKTNLREFVIRYEQALKKIVERENHEDYVSEHKDRLINENNLILKHAASIYTRNIFQKIRDQLVDSIRFKSEVGENDGEFNIYLVSAKVG
;
A
#
# COMPACT_ATOMS: atom_id res chain seq x y z
N MET A 1 -8.47 -27.83 -24.02
CA MET A 1 -7.19 -27.96 -23.28
C MET A 1 -7.38 -28.35 -21.82
N TRP A 2 -8.25 -27.68 -21.04
CA TRP A 2 -8.59 -28.13 -19.67
C TRP A 2 -9.68 -29.22 -19.64
N SER A 3 -10.72 -29.05 -20.47
CA SER A 3 -11.78 -30.04 -20.69
C SER A 3 -11.24 -31.38 -21.18
N ASP A 4 -10.22 -31.37 -22.04
CA ASP A 4 -9.57 -32.58 -22.54
C ASP A 4 -8.81 -33.33 -21.42
N LEU A 5 -8.11 -32.60 -20.54
CA LEU A 5 -7.43 -33.14 -19.36
C LEU A 5 -8.43 -33.74 -18.34
N ILE A 6 -9.56 -33.07 -18.11
CA ILE A 6 -10.60 -33.60 -17.21
C ILE A 6 -11.16 -34.91 -17.77
N MET A 7 -11.37 -34.98 -19.08
CA MET A 7 -11.92 -36.17 -19.74
C MET A 7 -10.91 -37.33 -19.79
N GLU A 8 -9.63 -37.05 -20.02
CA GLU A 8 -8.56 -38.05 -20.09
C GLU A 8 -8.30 -38.73 -18.73
N PHE A 9 -8.46 -38.00 -17.64
CA PHE A 9 -8.19 -38.48 -16.28
C PHE A 9 -9.46 -38.77 -15.45
N ASP A 10 -10.65 -38.71 -16.06
CA ASP A 10 -11.97 -38.89 -15.42
C ASP A 10 -12.18 -38.03 -14.16
N LEU A 11 -11.73 -36.78 -14.22
CA LEU A 11 -11.72 -35.85 -13.09
C LEU A 11 -13.02 -35.04 -12.97
N ASN A 12 -14.06 -35.43 -13.73
CA ASN A 12 -15.32 -34.70 -13.84
C ASN A 12 -16.03 -34.47 -12.50
N ASN A 13 -15.85 -35.38 -11.53
CA ASN A 13 -16.50 -35.32 -10.21
C ASN A 13 -15.62 -34.71 -9.11
N ASN A 14 -14.47 -34.14 -9.47
CA ASN A 14 -13.59 -33.51 -8.49
C ASN A 14 -13.96 -32.04 -8.30
N GLU A 15 -14.72 -31.76 -7.24
CA GLU A 15 -15.19 -30.41 -6.88
C GLU A 15 -14.04 -29.39 -6.76
N LEU A 16 -12.87 -29.82 -6.27
CA LEU A 16 -11.71 -28.92 -6.16
C LEU A 16 -11.20 -28.49 -7.54
N LEU A 17 -11.16 -29.41 -8.51
CA LEU A 17 -10.70 -29.11 -9.87
C LEU A 17 -11.70 -28.25 -10.64
N GLN A 18 -13.00 -28.43 -10.40
CA GLN A 18 -14.03 -27.55 -10.94
C GLN A 18 -13.89 -26.13 -10.42
N HIS A 19 -13.76 -25.96 -9.10
CA HIS A 19 -13.52 -24.63 -8.50
C HIS A 19 -12.21 -24.00 -8.98
N LEU A 20 -11.15 -24.78 -9.12
CA LEU A 20 -9.86 -24.34 -9.67
C LEU A 20 -9.99 -23.80 -11.10
N TYR A 21 -10.85 -24.43 -11.91
CA TYR A 21 -11.14 -23.97 -13.25
C TYR A 21 -11.98 -22.68 -13.27
N GLU A 22 -12.98 -22.57 -12.40
CA GLU A 22 -13.80 -21.36 -12.28
C GLU A 22 -12.98 -20.11 -11.97
N ILE A 23 -11.93 -20.24 -11.15
CA ILE A 23 -11.04 -19.13 -10.79
C ILE A 23 -9.86 -18.96 -11.75
N SER A 24 -9.71 -19.83 -12.75
CA SER A 24 -8.54 -19.84 -13.65
C SER A 24 -8.42 -18.58 -14.50
N GLU A 25 -9.52 -17.90 -14.79
CA GLU A 25 -9.50 -16.58 -15.43
C GLU A 25 -8.79 -15.54 -14.56
N SER A 26 -8.85 -15.64 -13.24
CA SER A 26 -8.18 -14.70 -12.32
C SER A 26 -6.67 -14.94 -12.17
N TRP A 27 -6.11 -15.96 -12.82
CA TRP A 27 -4.71 -16.34 -12.66
C TRP A 27 -3.76 -15.52 -13.52
N VAL A 28 -4.28 -14.95 -14.60
CA VAL A 28 -3.47 -14.10 -15.47
C VAL A 28 -3.44 -12.69 -14.90
N PRO A 29 -2.26 -12.09 -14.67
CA PRO A 29 -2.12 -10.74 -14.11
C PRO A 29 -2.89 -9.64 -14.87
N LEU A 30 -3.24 -9.89 -16.13
CA LEU A 30 -4.07 -9.00 -16.97
C LEU A 30 -5.46 -8.74 -16.36
N TYR A 31 -6.08 -9.73 -15.71
CA TYR A 31 -7.39 -9.55 -15.06
C TYR A 31 -7.30 -8.79 -13.73
N LEU A 32 -6.09 -8.63 -13.19
CA LEU A 32 -5.82 -7.85 -11.99
C LEU A 32 -5.51 -6.37 -12.31
N ARG A 33 -5.46 -5.99 -13.61
CA ARG A 33 -5.03 -4.66 -14.07
C ARG A 33 -5.95 -3.52 -13.61
N ASP A 34 -7.25 -3.80 -13.48
CA ASP A 34 -8.25 -2.82 -13.07
C ASP A 34 -8.60 -2.89 -11.57
N ILE A 35 -7.93 -3.78 -10.82
CA ILE A 35 -8.11 -3.89 -9.38
C ILE A 35 -6.99 -3.10 -8.70
N PHE A 36 -7.36 -2.01 -8.04
CA PHE A 36 -6.42 -1.18 -7.30
C PHE A 36 -5.97 -1.89 -6.01
N TYR A 37 -4.76 -2.45 -6.03
CA TYR A 37 -4.17 -3.12 -4.85
C TYR A 37 -3.39 -2.18 -3.92
N ALA A 38 -3.40 -0.86 -4.15
CA ALA A 38 -2.64 0.12 -3.36
C ALA A 38 -1.16 -0.26 -3.14
N GLY A 39 -0.53 -0.94 -4.12
CA GLY A 39 0.85 -1.43 -4.02
C GLY A 39 1.05 -2.68 -3.14
N MET A 40 -0.02 -3.34 -2.70
CA MET A 40 0.05 -4.55 -1.89
C MET A 40 -0.10 -5.81 -2.76
N SER A 41 0.96 -6.61 -2.89
CA SER A 41 0.80 -7.98 -3.36
C SER A 41 0.17 -8.86 -2.26
N THR A 42 -0.53 -9.92 -2.65
CA THR A 42 -1.05 -10.95 -1.73
C THR A 42 0.07 -11.52 -0.82
N ILE A 43 1.30 -11.59 -1.33
CA ILE A 43 2.49 -12.00 -0.59
C ILE A 43 2.92 -10.94 0.44
N GLY A 44 2.85 -9.65 0.09
CA GLY A 44 3.16 -8.54 1.00
C GLY A 44 2.21 -8.46 2.19
N ARG A 45 0.90 -8.66 1.95
CA ARG A 45 -0.11 -8.74 3.04
C ARG A 45 0.20 -9.88 4.00
N ASN A 46 0.45 -11.09 3.49
CA ASN A 46 0.71 -12.24 4.35
C ASN A 46 2.04 -12.10 5.13
N LYS A 47 3.09 -11.54 4.50
CA LYS A 47 4.35 -11.25 5.21
C LYS A 47 4.17 -10.22 6.32
N GLY A 48 3.41 -9.15 6.08
CA GLY A 48 3.14 -8.12 7.09
C GLY A 48 2.30 -8.64 8.25
N VAL A 49 1.25 -9.41 7.94
CA VAL A 49 0.37 -10.03 8.95
C VAL A 49 1.15 -11.05 9.78
N ASN A 50 1.92 -11.94 9.14
CA ASN A 50 2.75 -12.91 9.87
C ASN A 50 3.83 -12.22 10.72
N ALA A 51 4.49 -11.19 10.20
CA ALA A 51 5.48 -10.42 10.97
C ALA A 51 4.86 -9.76 12.21
N PHE A 52 3.65 -9.21 12.08
CA PHE A 52 2.92 -8.64 13.22
C PHE A 52 2.59 -9.71 14.27
N PHE A 53 2.03 -10.85 13.85
CA PHE A 53 1.64 -11.92 14.77
C PHE A 53 2.84 -12.66 15.40
N ASN A 54 4.00 -12.69 14.75
CA ASN A 54 5.23 -13.25 15.33
C ASN A 54 5.67 -12.54 16.63
N GLU A 55 5.22 -11.31 16.89
CA GLU A 55 5.44 -10.62 18.18
C GLU A 55 4.60 -11.23 19.32
N PHE A 56 3.52 -11.93 19.00
CA PHE A 56 2.51 -12.41 19.95
C PHE A 56 2.48 -13.93 20.10
N VAL A 57 2.83 -14.66 19.04
CA VAL A 57 2.74 -16.11 18.99
C VAL A 57 4.09 -16.72 18.60
N SER A 58 4.41 -17.86 19.21
CA SER A 58 5.59 -18.65 18.92
C SER A 58 5.20 -20.10 18.62
N PRO A 59 6.08 -20.91 18.02
CA PRO A 59 5.80 -22.33 17.79
C PRO A 59 5.50 -23.13 19.07
N LYS A 60 5.82 -22.59 20.26
CA LYS A 60 5.55 -23.20 21.57
C LYS A 60 4.24 -22.75 22.21
N THR A 61 3.54 -21.79 21.59
CA THR A 61 2.29 -21.24 22.12
C THR A 61 1.18 -22.27 21.93
N ASN A 62 0.60 -22.73 23.04
CA ASN A 62 -0.54 -23.66 22.99
C ASN A 62 -1.83 -22.94 22.58
N LEU A 63 -2.86 -23.70 22.20
CA LEU A 63 -4.11 -23.14 21.66
C LEU A 63 -4.83 -22.19 22.63
N ARG A 64 -4.82 -22.49 23.94
CA ARG A 64 -5.44 -21.63 24.95
C ARG A 64 -4.70 -20.29 25.05
N GLU A 65 -3.38 -20.32 25.05
CA GLU A 65 -2.57 -19.11 25.06
C GLU A 65 -2.72 -18.33 23.75
N PHE A 66 -2.82 -19.02 22.61
CA PHE A 66 -3.03 -18.40 21.31
C PHE A 66 -4.26 -17.49 21.29
N VAL A 67 -5.41 -17.95 21.81
CA VAL A 67 -6.65 -17.13 21.85
C VAL A 67 -6.43 -15.83 22.61
N ILE A 68 -5.78 -15.90 23.77
CA ILE A 68 -5.48 -14.72 24.60
C ILE A 68 -4.51 -13.78 23.88
N ARG A 69 -3.45 -14.31 23.26
CA ARG A 69 -2.47 -13.53 22.50
C ARG A 69 -3.08 -12.88 21.26
N TYR A 70 -4.01 -13.58 20.61
CA TYR A 70 -4.74 -13.07 19.46
C TYR A 70 -5.64 -11.90 19.83
N GLU A 71 -6.39 -11.99 20.94
CA GLU A 71 -7.19 -10.87 21.45
C GLU A 71 -6.31 -9.65 21.80
N GLN A 72 -5.14 -9.87 22.41
CA GLN A 72 -4.17 -8.80 22.68
C GLN A 72 -3.64 -8.16 21.38
N ALA A 73 -3.39 -8.96 20.36
CA ALA A 73 -2.94 -8.50 19.05
C ALA A 73 -4.01 -7.63 18.37
N LEU A 74 -5.28 -8.07 18.40
CA LEU A 74 -6.41 -7.28 17.91
C LEU A 74 -6.55 -5.96 18.67
N LYS A 75 -6.44 -6.00 20.00
CA LYS A 75 -6.51 -4.79 20.82
C LYS A 75 -5.41 -3.80 20.45
N LYS A 76 -4.17 -4.26 20.22
CA LYS A 76 -3.06 -3.39 19.77
C LYS A 76 -3.33 -2.75 18.40
N ILE A 77 -4.02 -3.45 17.49
CA ILE A 77 -4.43 -2.89 16.20
C ILE A 77 -5.43 -1.75 16.42
N VAL A 78 -6.50 -2.00 17.19
CA VAL A 78 -7.54 -1.01 17.48
C VAL A 78 -6.97 0.20 18.23
N GLU A 79 -6.09 -0.02 19.21
CA GLU A 79 -5.43 1.08 19.94
C GLU A 79 -4.56 1.93 19.02
N ARG A 80 -3.87 1.32 18.05
CA ARG A 80 -3.07 2.04 17.05
C ARG A 80 -3.97 2.87 16.14
N GLU A 81 -5.05 2.29 15.63
CA GLU A 81 -6.02 2.97 14.78
C GLU A 81 -6.63 4.18 15.52
N ASN A 82 -7.15 3.96 16.73
CA ASN A 82 -7.68 5.04 17.58
C ASN A 82 -6.65 6.15 17.84
N HIS A 83 -5.38 5.80 18.03
CA HIS A 83 -4.32 6.79 18.20
C HIS A 83 -4.07 7.59 16.92
N GLU A 84 -4.03 6.93 15.76
CA GLU A 84 -3.86 7.59 14.47
C GLU A 84 -5.05 8.50 14.14
N ASP A 85 -6.27 8.07 14.44
CA ASP A 85 -7.50 8.87 14.29
C ASP A 85 -7.49 10.08 15.21
N TYR A 86 -7.20 9.87 16.50
CA TYR A 86 -7.07 10.97 17.47
C TYR A 86 -6.03 11.99 17.00
N VAL A 87 -4.86 11.53 16.54
CA VAL A 87 -3.83 12.40 15.98
C VAL A 87 -4.35 13.12 14.75
N SER A 88 -5.01 12.43 13.82
CA SER A 88 -5.56 13.01 12.59
C SER A 88 -6.58 14.12 12.87
N GLU A 89 -7.48 13.91 13.82
CA GLU A 89 -8.54 14.84 14.21
C GLU A 89 -8.05 16.00 15.08
N HIS A 90 -7.14 15.74 16.02
CA HIS A 90 -6.82 16.69 17.11
C HIS A 90 -5.46 17.36 16.98
N LYS A 91 -4.60 16.95 16.04
CA LYS A 91 -3.35 17.68 15.77
C LYS A 91 -3.49 18.44 14.45
N ASP A 92 -3.44 19.76 14.53
CA ASP A 92 -3.44 20.62 13.35
C ASP A 92 -2.35 20.20 12.36
N ARG A 93 -2.73 20.23 11.07
CA ARG A 93 -1.74 20.18 10.00
C ARG A 93 -1.09 21.55 10.01
N LEU A 94 0.20 21.63 10.36
CA LEU A 94 0.99 22.86 10.21
C LEU A 94 1.13 23.17 8.72
N ILE A 95 0.12 23.82 8.17
CA ILE A 95 0.08 24.29 6.79
C ILE A 95 0.50 25.75 6.84
N ASN A 96 1.66 26.06 6.26
CA ASN A 96 1.96 27.45 5.94
C ASN A 96 0.90 27.92 4.93
N GLU A 97 0.04 28.85 5.34
CA GLU A 97 -1.12 29.32 4.57
C GLU A 97 -0.76 29.83 3.16
N ASN A 98 0.50 30.22 2.95
CA ASN A 98 1.02 30.75 1.70
C ASN A 98 1.35 29.69 0.63
N ASN A 99 1.29 28.38 0.94
CA ASN A 99 1.62 27.33 -0.04
C ASN A 99 0.35 26.63 -0.55
N LEU A 100 -0.08 27.00 -1.76
CA LEU A 100 -1.28 26.47 -2.43
C LEU A 100 -1.20 24.95 -2.68
N ILE A 101 -0.01 24.41 -2.96
CA ILE A 101 0.18 22.97 -3.20
C ILE A 101 -0.05 22.20 -1.91
N LEU A 102 0.54 22.65 -0.80
CA LEU A 102 0.34 22.01 0.50
C LEU A 102 -1.11 22.15 0.97
N LYS A 103 -1.76 23.29 0.71
CA LYS A 103 -3.19 23.47 1.02
C LYS A 103 -4.07 22.48 0.26
N HIS A 104 -3.83 22.32 -1.04
CA HIS A 104 -4.55 21.35 -1.86
C HIS A 104 -4.27 19.91 -1.43
N ALA A 105 -3.00 19.56 -1.20
CA ALA A 105 -2.60 18.24 -0.72
C ALA A 105 -3.23 17.91 0.64
N ALA A 106 -3.32 18.89 1.54
CA ALA A 106 -3.97 18.69 2.83
C ALA A 106 -5.48 18.42 2.71
N SER A 107 -6.14 18.96 1.68
CA SER A 107 -7.59 18.75 1.48
C SER A 107 -7.94 17.39 0.86
N ILE A 108 -7.01 16.78 0.11
CA ILE A 108 -7.30 15.55 -0.65
C ILE A 108 -6.64 14.32 -0.03
N TYR A 109 -5.49 14.48 0.62
CA TYR A 109 -4.70 13.35 1.10
C TYR A 109 -4.81 13.13 2.62
N THR A 110 -4.65 11.87 3.02
CA THR A 110 -4.47 11.48 4.42
C THR A 110 -3.22 12.14 5.01
N ARG A 111 -3.16 12.28 6.33
CA ARG A 111 -2.06 12.94 7.04
C ARG A 111 -0.68 12.34 6.66
N ASN A 112 -0.60 11.01 6.54
CA ASN A 112 0.64 10.32 6.19
C ASN A 112 1.13 10.68 4.79
N ILE A 113 0.23 10.75 3.81
CA ILE A 113 0.58 11.14 2.44
C ILE A 113 0.91 12.63 2.36
N PHE A 114 0.16 13.47 3.08
CA PHE A 114 0.44 14.90 3.19
C PHE A 114 1.86 15.17 3.71
N GLN A 115 2.30 14.46 4.77
CA GLN A 115 3.66 14.63 5.28
C GLN A 115 4.72 14.23 4.24
N LYS A 116 4.53 13.12 3.52
CA LYS A 116 5.44 12.74 2.42
C LYS A 116 5.54 13.82 1.35
N ILE A 117 4.42 14.41 0.95
CA ILE A 117 4.40 15.51 -0.02
C ILE A 117 5.15 16.73 0.53
N ARG A 118 4.92 17.06 1.81
CA ARG A 118 5.62 18.16 2.47
C ARG A 118 7.12 17.94 2.51
N ASP A 119 7.58 16.76 2.90
CA ASP A 119 9.00 16.42 2.98
C ASP A 119 9.66 16.52 1.60
N GLN A 120 9.02 15.96 0.56
CA GLN A 120 9.48 16.06 -0.82
C GLN A 120 9.52 17.51 -1.32
N LEU A 121 8.54 18.33 -0.95
CA LEU A 121 8.51 19.74 -1.32
C LEU A 121 9.62 20.53 -0.62
N VAL A 122 9.87 20.27 0.66
CA VAL A 122 10.99 20.86 1.39
C VAL A 122 12.32 20.47 0.76
N ASP A 123 12.49 19.20 0.39
CA ASP A 123 13.69 18.74 -0.30
C ASP A 123 13.84 19.35 -1.70
N SER A 124 12.74 19.62 -2.41
CA SER A 124 12.80 20.28 -3.72
C SER A 124 13.38 21.70 -3.65
N ILE A 125 13.30 22.39 -2.51
CA ILE A 125 13.88 23.74 -2.32
C ILE A 125 15.41 23.71 -2.47
N ARG A 126 16.04 22.54 -2.25
CA ARG A 126 17.47 22.32 -2.46
C ARG A 126 17.86 22.39 -3.93
N PHE A 127 16.90 22.36 -4.84
CA PHE A 127 17.14 22.37 -6.28
C PHE A 127 16.58 23.66 -6.89
N LYS A 128 17.37 24.30 -7.74
CA LYS A 128 16.94 25.43 -8.56
C LYS A 128 16.84 24.93 -10.00
N SER A 129 15.70 25.16 -10.63
CA SER A 129 15.56 24.99 -12.08
C SER A 129 15.70 26.33 -12.77
N GLU A 130 16.50 26.36 -13.84
CA GLU A 130 16.60 27.48 -14.77
C GLU A 130 16.16 27.00 -16.15
N VAL A 131 15.47 27.87 -16.89
CA VAL A 131 15.02 27.57 -18.25
C VAL A 131 16.26 27.51 -19.15
N GLY A 132 16.50 26.33 -19.73
CA GLY A 132 17.53 26.13 -20.74
C GLY A 132 16.99 26.42 -22.13
N GLU A 133 17.53 25.73 -23.14
CA GLU A 133 17.05 25.87 -24.51
C GLU A 133 15.62 25.31 -24.69
N ASN A 134 14.88 25.97 -25.57
CA ASN A 134 13.54 25.57 -25.98
C ASN A 134 13.63 25.11 -27.43
N ASP A 135 13.48 23.80 -27.66
CA ASP A 135 13.59 23.21 -29.00
C ASP A 135 12.25 23.27 -29.77
N GLY A 136 11.37 24.19 -29.39
CA GLY A 136 10.05 24.40 -30.01
C GLY A 136 8.99 23.35 -29.64
N GLU A 137 9.37 22.12 -29.32
CA GLU A 137 8.46 21.03 -28.90
C GLU A 137 8.58 20.69 -27.40
N PHE A 138 9.76 20.86 -26.81
CA PHE A 138 10.03 20.58 -25.40
C PHE A 138 10.82 21.70 -24.73
N ASN A 139 10.42 22.04 -23.50
CA ASN A 139 11.20 22.93 -22.64
C ASN A 139 12.27 22.12 -21.89
N ILE A 140 13.54 22.43 -22.11
CA ILE A 140 14.66 21.83 -21.37
C ILE A 140 14.96 22.68 -20.14
N TYR A 141 15.02 22.05 -18.97
CA TYR A 141 15.33 22.73 -17.70
C TYR A 141 16.66 22.24 -17.14
N LEU A 142 17.55 23.18 -16.82
CA LEU A 142 18.78 22.91 -16.09
C LEU A 142 18.46 22.92 -14.60
N VAL A 143 18.54 21.75 -13.95
CA VAL A 143 18.34 21.61 -12.52
C VAL A 143 19.71 21.57 -11.84
N SER A 144 20.01 22.58 -11.02
CA SER A 144 21.21 22.64 -10.20
C SER A 144 20.86 22.52 -8.72
N ALA A 145 21.67 21.79 -7.97
CA ALA A 145 21.57 21.83 -6.51
C ALA A 145 22.06 23.19 -6.01
N LYS A 146 21.30 23.84 -5.12
CA LYS A 146 21.81 24.99 -4.35
C LYS A 146 22.91 24.45 -3.43
N VAL A 147 24.15 24.55 -3.88
CA VAL A 147 25.34 24.29 -3.06
C VAL A 147 25.32 25.33 -1.94
N GLY A 148 25.10 24.86 -0.71
CA GLY A 148 25.46 25.56 0.52
C GLY A 148 26.85 25.15 0.94
#